data_AF-A0A292Z3L7-F1
#
_entry.id   AF-A0A292Z3L7-F1
#
_cell.length_a   1.000
_cell.length_b   1.000
_cell.length_c   1.000
_cell.angle_alpha   90.00
_cell.angle_beta   90.00
_cell.angle_gamma   90.00
#
_symmetry.space_group_name_H-M   'P 1'
#
loop_
_entity.id
_entity.type
_entity.pdbx_description
1 polymer ?
#
loop_
_entity_poly.entity_id
_entity_poly.type
_entity_poly.pdbx_seq_one_letter_code
_entity_poly.pdbx_strand_id
1 'polypeptide(L)'
;MGTDRHDARAGPVISAHRWGTTLTTTGIGRVDGPPRARRRPRLRTILAAVAVAVVTVELVVAAPSIVAAVQDLSGARLWASTWTAAATYSLVNWVLDITTLAVCLVATGVPVPGVGAVLLAYAAAMAASNLSLLPFGIGTTDLALIAALVAAGSDAHAVLPAVVLYRLISTGAPTVAGWTLGAKELRRRPATT
;
A
#
# COMPACT_ATOMS: atom_id res chain seq x y z
N MET A 1 25.64 80.16 41.67
CA MET A 1 26.87 80.37 40.86
C MET A 1 27.41 78.98 40.50
N GLY A 2 27.38 78.59 39.21
CA GLY A 2 28.00 77.37 38.60
C GLY A 2 27.29 76.03 38.89
N THR A 3 26.66 75.31 37.94
CA THR A 3 27.20 74.41 36.86
C THR A 3 28.00 73.23 37.43
N ASP A 4 27.97 71.96 37.01
CA ASP A 4 27.54 71.18 35.82
C ASP A 4 27.63 69.69 36.26
N ARG A 5 26.68 68.79 35.94
CA ARG A 5 26.74 67.68 34.96
C ARG A 5 27.69 66.47 35.19
N HIS A 6 27.20 65.33 34.64
CA HIS A 6 27.84 64.07 34.23
C HIS A 6 28.06 63.00 35.33
N ASP A 7 27.25 61.93 35.34
CA ASP A 7 27.31 60.71 34.50
C ASP A 7 28.21 59.63 35.13
N ALA A 8 27.65 58.44 35.38
CA ALA A 8 28.16 57.15 34.89
C ALA A 8 27.79 55.97 35.82
N ARG A 9 26.91 55.15 35.25
CA ARG A 9 26.66 53.71 35.42
C ARG A 9 27.69 52.86 36.17
N ALA A 10 27.20 52.03 37.08
CA ALA A 10 27.48 50.59 37.29
C ALA A 10 26.86 50.20 38.65
N GLY A 11 26.09 49.15 38.88
CA GLY A 11 25.52 48.02 38.15
C GLY A 11 24.91 47.14 39.25
N PRO A 12 23.67 46.61 39.16
CA PRO A 12 23.12 45.86 40.29
C PRO A 12 23.67 44.44 40.33
N VAL A 13 24.45 44.22 41.37
CA VAL A 13 24.83 42.97 42.01
C VAL A 13 23.69 41.93 41.98
N ILE A 14 24.02 40.73 41.51
CA ILE A 14 23.18 39.54 41.67
C ILE A 14 23.03 39.27 43.17
N SER A 15 21.80 39.35 43.69
CA SER A 15 21.45 38.81 45.00
C SER A 15 20.43 37.69 44.84
N ALA A 16 20.81 36.53 45.36
CA ALA A 16 20.04 35.31 45.41
C ALA A 16 18.98 35.34 46.53
N HIS A 17 18.09 34.35 46.47
CA HIS A 17 17.08 33.97 47.46
C HIS A 17 15.82 34.84 47.53
N ARG A 18 14.66 34.21 47.29
CA ARG A 18 13.81 33.67 48.38
C ARG A 18 12.49 33.17 47.79
N TRP A 19 12.16 31.91 48.06
CA TRP A 19 10.86 31.32 47.79
C TRP A 19 9.77 32.02 48.63
N GLY A 20 8.62 32.34 48.03
CA GLY A 20 7.47 32.90 48.76
C GLY A 20 6.36 33.38 47.83
N THR A 21 5.28 32.62 47.76
CA THR A 21 4.06 32.82 47.00
C THR A 21 3.27 34.08 47.39
N THR A 22 2.88 34.88 46.40
CA THR A 22 1.69 35.76 46.51
C THR A 22 0.85 35.60 45.25
N LEU A 23 -0.38 35.14 45.43
CA LEU A 23 -1.42 35.11 44.40
C LEU A 23 -1.73 36.53 43.92
N THR A 24 -1.64 36.77 42.62
CA THR A 24 -2.42 37.80 41.94
C THR A 24 -3.19 37.16 40.80
N THR A 25 -4.51 37.18 40.97
CA THR A 25 -5.48 36.80 39.94
C THR A 25 -5.42 37.81 38.80
N THR A 26 -5.05 37.36 37.60
CA THR A 26 -5.38 38.05 36.36
C THR A 26 -5.75 36.99 35.34
N GLY A 27 -7.05 36.84 35.10
CA GLY A 27 -7.55 36.02 34.02
C GLY A 27 -7.13 36.56 32.66
N ILE A 28 -7.01 35.64 31.70
CA ILE A 28 -7.44 35.70 30.29
C ILE A 28 -6.51 34.79 29.48
N GLY A 29 -7.07 33.69 29.00
CA GLY A 29 -6.41 32.76 28.09
C GLY A 29 -7.22 31.47 27.95
N ARG A 30 -8.35 31.55 27.25
CA ARG A 30 -9.18 30.41 26.85
C ARG A 30 -8.30 29.41 26.09
N VAL A 31 -7.94 28.31 26.71
CA VAL A 31 -7.30 27.17 26.03
C VAL A 31 -8.41 26.18 25.74
N ASP A 32 -8.92 26.20 24.52
CA ASP A 32 -9.54 25.03 23.89
C ASP A 32 -9.56 25.21 22.37
N GLY A 33 -8.85 24.33 21.68
CA GLY A 33 -8.97 24.11 20.25
C GLY A 33 -8.54 22.68 19.93
N PRO A 34 -9.39 21.84 19.31
CA PRO A 34 -9.01 20.48 18.97
C PRO A 34 -7.85 20.50 17.96
N PRO A 35 -6.98 19.47 17.93
CA PRO A 35 -5.94 19.36 16.92
C PRO A 35 -6.60 19.31 15.54
N ARG A 36 -6.48 20.42 14.78
CA ARG A 36 -6.93 20.45 13.39
C ARG A 36 -6.04 19.50 12.61
N ALA A 37 -6.57 18.32 12.31
CA ALA A 37 -5.98 17.39 11.37
C ALA A 37 -5.70 18.14 10.06
N ARG A 38 -4.41 18.35 9.75
CA ARG A 38 -3.96 18.97 8.51
C ARG A 38 -4.37 18.03 7.37
N ARG A 39 -5.56 18.26 6.79
CA ARG A 39 -6.00 17.58 5.56
C ARG A 39 -4.88 17.75 4.53
N ARG A 40 -4.30 16.64 4.05
CA ARG A 40 -3.33 16.63 2.93
C ARG A 40 -4.06 16.24 1.63
N PRO A 41 -4.93 17.10 1.06
CA PRO A 41 -5.70 16.78 -0.15
C PRO A 41 -4.80 16.65 -1.39
N ARG A 42 -3.65 17.34 -1.41
CA ARG A 42 -2.71 17.35 -2.55
C ARG A 42 -2.09 15.99 -2.85
N LEU A 43 -1.84 15.17 -1.83
CA LEU A 43 -1.28 13.83 -2.04
C LEU A 43 -2.30 12.91 -2.73
N ARG A 44 -3.59 13.01 -2.37
CA ARG A 44 -4.66 12.21 -2.97
C ARG A 44 -4.89 12.59 -4.43
N THR A 45 -4.84 13.88 -4.78
CA THR A 45 -4.96 14.33 -6.17
C THR A 45 -3.73 13.99 -7.01
N ILE A 46 -2.51 14.09 -6.45
CA ILE A 46 -1.30 13.65 -7.16
C ILE A 46 -1.34 12.14 -7.41
N LEU A 47 -1.71 11.33 -6.41
CA LEU A 47 -1.86 9.89 -6.57
C LEU A 47 -2.97 9.53 -7.58
N ALA A 48 -4.10 10.24 -7.56
CA ALA A 48 -5.18 10.03 -8.53
C ALA A 48 -4.75 10.43 -9.96
N ALA A 49 -4.04 11.54 -10.13
CA ALA A 49 -3.55 12.00 -11.43
C ALA A 49 -2.50 11.04 -12.01
N VAL A 50 -1.60 10.54 -11.17
CA VAL A 50 -0.61 9.53 -11.55
C VAL A 50 -1.30 8.22 -11.93
N ALA A 51 -2.29 7.76 -11.16
CA ALA A 51 -3.08 6.57 -11.49
C ALA A 51 -3.78 6.71 -12.85
N VAL A 52 -4.40 7.86 -13.14
CA VAL A 52 -5.05 8.13 -14.43
C VAL A 52 -4.04 8.13 -15.58
N ALA A 53 -2.87 8.73 -15.39
CA ALA A 53 -1.80 8.77 -16.39
C ALA A 53 -1.22 7.38 -16.69
N VAL A 54 -1.01 6.55 -15.65
CA VAL A 54 -0.51 5.18 -15.80
C VAL A 54 -1.54 4.31 -16.53
N VAL A 55 -2.81 4.37 -16.13
CA VAL A 55 -3.90 3.63 -16.79
C VAL A 55 -4.04 4.03 -18.26
N THR A 56 -3.92 5.32 -18.59
CA THR A 56 -4.00 5.76 -19.99
C THR A 56 -2.80 5.29 -20.81
N VAL A 57 -1.59 5.33 -20.25
CA VAL A 57 -0.38 4.86 -20.94
C VAL A 57 -0.44 3.34 -21.18
N GLU A 58 -0.82 2.54 -20.18
CA GLU A 58 -0.97 1.09 -20.35
C GLU A 58 -2.05 0.75 -21.38
N LEU A 59 -3.18 1.47 -21.38
CA LEU A 59 -4.27 1.23 -22.34
C LEU A 59 -3.81 1.51 -23.79
N VAL A 60 -2.99 2.53 -24.00
CA VAL A 60 -2.44 2.89 -25.32
C VAL A 60 -1.41 1.86 -25.80
N VAL A 61 -0.56 1.37 -24.89
CA VAL A 61 0.47 0.36 -25.20
C VAL A 61 -0.15 -1.03 -25.42
N ALA A 62 -1.20 -1.38 -24.68
CA ALA A 62 -1.92 -2.64 -24.81
C ALA A 62 -2.97 -2.63 -25.94
N ALA A 63 -3.38 -1.47 -26.46
CA ALA A 63 -4.39 -1.37 -27.52
C ALA A 63 -4.13 -2.29 -28.73
N PRO A 64 -2.93 -2.35 -29.34
CA PRO A 64 -2.72 -3.19 -30.51
C PRO A 64 -2.76 -4.70 -30.20
N SER A 65 -2.28 -5.12 -29.03
CA SER A 65 -2.35 -6.53 -28.59
C SER A 65 -3.77 -6.92 -28.19
N ILE A 66 -4.55 -5.99 -27.62
CA ILE A 66 -5.99 -6.19 -27.36
C ILE A 66 -6.75 -6.28 -28.67
N VAL A 67 -6.48 -5.44 -29.66
CA VAL A 67 -7.14 -5.51 -30.98
C VAL A 67 -6.78 -6.82 -31.69
N ALA A 68 -5.51 -7.23 -31.68
CA ALA A 68 -5.09 -8.52 -32.25
C ALA A 68 -5.73 -9.71 -31.50
N ALA A 69 -5.75 -9.68 -30.17
CA ALA A 69 -6.42 -10.70 -29.37
C ALA A 69 -7.93 -10.73 -29.59
N VAL A 70 -8.57 -9.56 -29.75
CA VAL A 70 -10.01 -9.44 -30.07
C VAL A 70 -10.27 -9.96 -31.48
N GLN A 71 -9.38 -9.74 -32.45
CA GLN A 71 -9.49 -10.30 -33.79
C GLN A 71 -9.34 -11.82 -33.78
N ASP A 72 -8.35 -12.36 -33.07
CA ASP A 72 -8.18 -13.80 -32.88
C ASP A 72 -9.37 -14.44 -32.15
N LEU A 73 -9.90 -13.78 -31.11
CA LEU A 73 -11.09 -14.22 -30.37
C LEU A 73 -12.38 -14.08 -31.19
N SER A 74 -12.46 -13.11 -32.11
CA SER A 74 -13.60 -12.94 -33.02
C SER A 74 -13.63 -14.00 -34.12
N GLY A 75 -12.45 -14.49 -34.53
CA GLY A 75 -12.30 -15.64 -35.43
C GLY A 75 -12.46 -16.98 -34.72
N ALA A 76 -12.00 -17.07 -33.47
CA ALA A 76 -12.18 -18.25 -32.63
C ALA A 76 -13.59 -18.27 -32.03
N ARG A 77 -14.52 -18.98 -32.69
CA ARG A 77 -15.79 -19.42 -32.08
C ARG A 77 -15.52 -20.35 -30.89
N LEU A 78 -15.04 -19.79 -29.79
CA LEU A 78 -14.92 -20.49 -28.52
C LEU A 78 -16.35 -20.76 -28.04
N TRP A 79 -16.68 -22.04 -27.89
CA TRP A 79 -17.96 -22.46 -27.33
C TRP A 79 -18.18 -21.72 -26.00
N ALA A 80 -19.40 -21.21 -25.77
CA ALA A 80 -19.78 -20.57 -24.51
C ALA A 80 -19.37 -21.36 -23.25
N SER A 81 -19.27 -22.70 -23.35
CA SER A 81 -18.75 -23.56 -22.29
C SER A 81 -17.29 -23.30 -21.90
N THR A 82 -16.44 -22.89 -22.85
CA THR A 82 -15.05 -22.55 -22.59
C THR A 82 -14.95 -21.23 -21.83
N TRP A 83 -15.80 -20.25 -22.17
CA TRP A 83 -15.89 -18.98 -21.46
C TRP A 83 -16.40 -19.16 -20.03
N THR A 84 -17.43 -19.97 -19.82
CA THR A 84 -17.91 -20.27 -18.46
C THR A 84 -16.87 -21.03 -17.66
N ALA A 85 -16.22 -22.03 -18.24
CA ALA A 85 -15.13 -22.75 -17.58
C ALA A 85 -13.99 -21.81 -17.17
N ALA A 86 -13.52 -20.94 -18.07
CA ALA A 86 -12.47 -19.96 -17.78
C ALA A 86 -12.88 -18.98 -16.67
N ALA A 87 -14.13 -18.49 -16.69
CA ALA A 87 -14.67 -17.63 -15.63
C ALA A 87 -14.73 -18.36 -14.29
N THR A 88 -15.14 -19.63 -14.27
CA THR A 88 -15.15 -20.46 -13.07
C THR A 88 -13.73 -20.69 -12.55
N TYR A 89 -12.77 -21.06 -13.40
CA TYR A 89 -11.38 -21.23 -12.98
C TYR A 89 -10.78 -19.94 -12.43
N SER A 90 -11.08 -18.79 -13.04
CA SER A 90 -10.65 -17.48 -12.56
C SER A 90 -11.22 -17.16 -11.18
N LEU A 91 -12.52 -17.40 -10.97
CA LEU A 91 -13.18 -17.19 -9.69
C LEU A 91 -12.63 -18.12 -8.61
N VAL A 92 -12.45 -19.41 -8.92
CA VAL A 92 -11.86 -20.38 -8.00
C VAL A 92 -10.45 -19.98 -7.63
N ASN A 93 -9.64 -19.52 -8.59
CA ASN A 93 -8.30 -19.02 -8.33
C ASN A 93 -8.32 -17.84 -7.33
N TRP A 94 -9.23 -16.88 -7.51
CA TRP A 94 -9.38 -15.76 -6.59
C TRP A 94 -9.78 -16.19 -5.17
N VAL A 95 -10.70 -17.14 -5.05
CA VAL A 95 -11.12 -17.68 -3.74
C VAL A 95 -9.98 -18.44 -3.08
N LEU A 96 -9.24 -19.26 -3.84
CA LEU A 96 -8.07 -19.98 -3.35
C LEU A 96 -6.97 -19.02 -2.87
N ASP A 97 -6.80 -17.89 -3.54
CA ASP A 97 -5.85 -16.86 -3.11
C ASP A 97 -6.22 -16.26 -1.76
N ILE A 98 -7.46 -15.80 -1.61
CA ILE A 98 -7.96 -15.19 -0.37
C ILE A 98 -7.92 -16.20 0.79
N THR A 99 -8.27 -17.46 0.53
CA THR A 99 -8.20 -18.52 1.54
C THR A 99 -6.76 -18.87 1.92
N THR A 100 -5.83 -18.91 0.95
CA THR A 100 -4.40 -19.10 1.23
C THR A 100 -3.86 -17.97 2.10
N LEU A 101 -4.22 -16.72 1.82
CA LEU A 101 -3.86 -15.58 2.67
C LEU A 101 -4.38 -15.77 4.09
N ALA A 102 -5.65 -16.13 4.25
CA ALA A 102 -6.24 -16.37 5.57
C ALA A 102 -5.54 -17.51 6.32
N VAL A 103 -5.23 -18.62 5.64
CA VAL A 103 -4.48 -19.75 6.22
C VAL A 103 -3.07 -19.34 6.62
N CYS A 104 -2.38 -18.51 5.82
CA CYS A 104 -1.05 -18.00 6.15
C CYS A 104 -1.08 -17.11 7.40
N LEU A 105 -2.10 -16.26 7.53
CA LEU A 105 -2.29 -15.43 8.73
C LEU A 105 -2.47 -16.30 9.98
N VAL A 106 -3.31 -17.34 9.91
CA VAL A 106 -3.46 -18.31 11.00
C VAL A 106 -2.13 -19.01 11.32
N ALA A 107 -1.42 -19.45 10.28
CA ALA A 107 -0.18 -20.22 10.43
C ALA A 107 0.95 -19.42 11.08
N THR A 108 1.00 -18.10 10.90
CA THR A 108 2.00 -17.23 11.55
C THR A 108 1.53 -16.65 12.89
N GLY A 109 0.36 -17.08 13.37
CA GLY A 109 -0.17 -16.66 14.67
C GLY A 109 -0.88 -15.31 14.66
N VAL A 110 -1.25 -14.78 13.50
CA VAL A 110 -2.14 -13.62 13.41
C VAL A 110 -3.57 -14.09 13.71
N PRO A 111 -4.23 -13.56 14.76
CA PRO A 111 -5.64 -13.84 15.00
C PRO A 111 -6.44 -13.49 13.75
N VAL A 112 -7.26 -14.41 13.26
CA VAL A 112 -7.98 -14.25 11.98
C VAL A 112 -8.75 -12.92 11.99
N PRO A 113 -8.34 -11.93 11.17
CA PRO A 113 -9.12 -10.72 11.01
C PRO A 113 -10.50 -11.10 10.49
N GLY A 114 -11.54 -10.36 10.85
CA GLY A 114 -12.88 -10.59 10.29
C GLY A 114 -12.82 -10.68 8.76
N VAL A 115 -13.62 -11.55 8.14
CA VAL A 115 -13.56 -11.84 6.69
C VAL A 115 -13.52 -10.57 5.83
N GLY A 116 -14.27 -9.53 6.22
CA GLY A 116 -14.26 -8.23 5.53
C GLY A 116 -12.90 -7.51 5.55
N ALA A 117 -12.11 -7.63 6.62
CA ALA A 117 -10.77 -7.06 6.71
C ALA A 117 -9.77 -7.78 5.79
N VAL A 118 -9.84 -9.12 5.71
CA VAL A 118 -9.02 -9.92 4.80
C VAL A 118 -9.35 -9.57 3.34
N LEU A 119 -10.65 -9.49 3.02
CA LEU A 119 -11.11 -9.09 1.69
C LEU A 119 -10.69 -7.67 1.32
N LEU A 120 -10.81 -6.72 2.25
CA LEU A 120 -10.39 -5.34 2.01
C LEU A 120 -8.89 -5.22 1.83
N ALA A 121 -8.09 -5.97 2.60
CA ALA A 121 -6.65 -6.03 2.45
C ALA A 121 -6.26 -6.62 1.09
N TYR A 122 -6.89 -7.72 0.68
CA TYR A 122 -6.69 -8.31 -0.63
C TYR A 122 -7.08 -7.36 -1.76
N ALA A 123 -8.22 -6.67 -1.65
CA ALA A 123 -8.66 -5.68 -2.64
C ALA A 123 -7.68 -4.50 -2.74
N ALA A 124 -7.17 -3.99 -1.62
CA ALA A 124 -6.14 -2.96 -1.60
C ALA A 124 -4.85 -3.43 -2.28
N ALA A 125 -4.48 -4.69 -2.06
CA ALA A 125 -3.32 -5.32 -2.68
C ALA A 125 -3.44 -5.40 -4.21
N MET A 126 -4.62 -5.82 -4.70
CA MET A 126 -4.93 -5.89 -6.14
C MET A 126 -5.01 -4.51 -6.78
N ALA A 127 -5.51 -3.50 -6.06
CA ALA A 127 -5.45 -2.12 -6.53
C ALA A 127 -4.00 -1.63 -6.63
N ALA A 128 -3.16 -2.00 -5.66
CA ALA A 128 -1.75 -1.63 -5.65
C ALA A 128 -0.92 -2.37 -6.71
N SER A 129 -1.25 -3.63 -7.04
CA SER A 129 -0.57 -4.38 -8.10
C SER A 129 -0.74 -3.70 -9.46
N ASN A 130 -1.93 -3.17 -9.74
CA ASN A 130 -2.22 -2.46 -10.99
C ASN A 130 -1.45 -1.15 -11.14
N LEU A 131 -0.86 -0.64 -10.06
CA LEU A 131 -0.04 0.58 -10.06
C LEU A 131 1.45 0.28 -9.97
N SER A 132 1.84 -1.00 -9.88
CA SER A 132 3.23 -1.35 -9.68
C SER A 132 4.00 -1.28 -11.00
N LEU A 133 4.94 -0.34 -11.07
CA LEU A 133 5.91 -0.23 -12.16
C LEU A 133 6.99 -1.32 -12.09
N LEU A 134 7.05 -2.08 -10.99
CA LEU A 134 8.02 -3.16 -10.83
C LEU A 134 7.47 -4.41 -11.51
N PRO A 135 8.24 -5.06 -12.39
CA PRO A 135 7.86 -6.38 -12.89
C PRO A 135 7.66 -7.30 -11.67
N PHE A 136 6.53 -8.04 -11.66
CA PHE A 136 6.08 -8.92 -10.56
C PHE A 136 5.42 -8.24 -9.34
N GLY A 137 5.37 -6.90 -9.29
CA GLY A 137 4.70 -6.19 -8.19
C GLY A 137 5.33 -6.41 -6.81
N ILE A 138 6.62 -6.76 -6.76
CA ILE A 138 7.37 -7.02 -5.51
C ILE A 138 7.46 -5.73 -4.71
N GLY A 139 7.18 -5.80 -3.41
CA GLY A 139 7.19 -4.66 -2.50
C GLY A 139 5.87 -3.88 -2.51
N THR A 140 5.28 -3.58 -3.67
CA THR A 140 4.07 -2.73 -3.74
C THR A 140 2.83 -3.43 -3.16
N THR A 141 2.54 -4.64 -3.65
CA THR A 141 1.40 -5.44 -3.17
C THR A 141 1.66 -6.00 -1.77
N ASP A 142 2.91 -6.26 -1.41
CA ASP A 142 3.29 -6.68 -0.04
C ASP A 142 3.01 -5.56 0.97
N LEU A 143 3.50 -4.36 0.68
CA LEU A 143 3.26 -3.19 1.53
C LEU A 143 1.76 -2.87 1.62
N ALA A 144 1.00 -3.02 0.53
CA ALA A 144 -0.44 -2.80 0.56
C ALA A 144 -1.16 -3.82 1.46
N LEU A 145 -0.82 -5.11 1.38
CA LEU A 145 -1.36 -6.14 2.27
C LEU A 145 -0.99 -5.87 3.73
N ILE A 146 0.30 -5.66 4.00
CA ILE A 146 0.80 -5.42 5.36
C ILE A 146 0.13 -4.18 5.94
N ALA A 147 0.11 -3.07 5.20
CA ALA A 147 -0.50 -1.82 5.65
C ALA A 147 -1.99 -1.98 5.93
N ALA A 148 -2.73 -2.67 5.07
CA ALA A 148 -4.17 -2.88 5.26
C ALA A 148 -4.48 -3.79 6.45
N LEU A 149 -3.72 -4.86 6.65
CA LEU A 149 -3.89 -5.79 7.77
C LEU A 149 -3.49 -5.16 9.10
N VAL A 150 -2.40 -4.38 9.13
CA VAL A 150 -1.98 -3.62 10.32
C VAL A 150 -3.00 -2.52 10.63
N ALA A 151 -3.52 -1.82 9.61
CA ALA A 151 -4.60 -0.86 9.80
C ALA A 151 -5.91 -1.50 10.30
N ALA A 152 -6.13 -2.79 9.98
CA ALA A 152 -7.23 -3.59 10.52
C ALA A 152 -6.97 -4.12 11.94
N GLY A 153 -5.82 -3.81 12.54
CA GLY A 153 -5.49 -4.16 13.93
C GLY A 153 -4.57 -5.37 14.11
N SER A 154 -4.01 -5.91 13.02
CA SER A 154 -3.07 -7.05 13.08
C SER A 154 -1.66 -6.59 13.48
N ASP A 155 -0.92 -7.41 14.22
CA ASP A 155 0.48 -7.13 14.57
C ASP A 155 1.40 -7.22 13.35
N ALA A 156 2.15 -6.16 13.08
CA ALA A 156 3.08 -6.07 11.96
C ALA A 156 4.15 -7.17 11.97
N HIS A 157 4.63 -7.58 13.16
CA HIS A 157 5.66 -8.62 13.29
C HIS A 157 5.17 -9.99 12.82
N ALA A 158 3.89 -10.30 13.02
CA ALA A 158 3.29 -11.57 12.61
C ALA A 158 2.70 -11.52 11.18
N VAL A 159 2.29 -10.33 10.71
CA VAL A 159 1.74 -10.12 9.36
C VAL A 159 2.82 -10.20 8.27
N LEU A 160 4.00 -9.65 8.52
CA LEU A 160 5.12 -9.70 7.58
C LEU A 160 5.44 -11.13 7.07
N PRO A 161 5.72 -12.11 7.94
CA PRO A 161 5.99 -13.47 7.49
C PRO A 161 4.76 -14.14 6.84
N ALA A 162 3.53 -13.79 7.26
CA ALA A 162 2.32 -14.32 6.62
C ALA A 162 2.17 -13.86 5.17
N VAL A 163 2.40 -12.56 4.91
CA VAL A 163 2.31 -12.00 3.56
C VAL A 163 3.40 -12.57 2.64
N VAL A 164 4.61 -12.75 3.16
CA VAL A 164 5.70 -13.41 2.41
C VAL A 164 5.35 -14.86 2.09
N LEU A 165 4.85 -15.63 3.06
CA LEU A 165 4.43 -17.02 2.85
C LEU A 165 3.30 -17.12 1.82
N TYR A 166 2.29 -16.26 1.97
CA TYR A 166 1.20 -16.12 1.01
C TYR A 166 1.73 -15.90 -0.41
N ARG A 167 2.66 -14.96 -0.60
CA ARG A 167 3.25 -14.67 -1.92
C ARG A 167 3.99 -15.84 -2.52
N LEU A 168 4.78 -16.56 -1.72
CA LEU A 168 5.52 -17.73 -2.20
C LEU A 168 4.57 -18.79 -2.76
N ILE A 169 3.42 -18.98 -2.13
CA ILE A 169 2.41 -19.95 -2.56
C ILE A 169 1.60 -19.42 -3.75
N SER A 170 1.00 -18.24 -3.60
CA SER A 170 0.04 -17.65 -4.56
C SER A 170 0.70 -17.17 -5.85
N THR A 171 1.87 -16.52 -5.75
CA THR A 171 2.56 -15.93 -6.92
C THR A 171 3.81 -16.69 -7.31
N GLY A 172 4.56 -17.20 -6.33
CA GLY A 172 5.80 -17.94 -6.56
C GLY A 172 5.55 -19.28 -7.25
N ALA A 173 4.66 -20.11 -6.72
CA ALA A 173 4.44 -21.46 -7.25
C ALA A 173 3.91 -21.47 -8.71
N PRO A 174 2.90 -20.66 -9.09
CA PRO A 174 2.44 -20.61 -10.49
C PRO A 174 3.51 -20.06 -11.43
N THR A 175 4.31 -19.10 -10.97
CA THR A 175 5.42 -18.56 -11.75
C THR A 175 6.44 -19.65 -12.07
N VAL A 176 6.92 -20.37 -11.05
CA VAL A 176 7.86 -21.49 -11.25
C VAL A 176 7.25 -22.53 -12.19
N ALA A 177 5.98 -22.90 -12.00
CA ALA A 177 5.30 -23.83 -12.90
C ALA A 177 5.31 -23.32 -14.36
N GLY A 178 4.95 -22.06 -14.58
CA GLY A 178 4.97 -21.42 -15.90
C GLY A 178 6.36 -21.47 -16.55
N TRP A 179 7.41 -21.11 -15.82
CA TRP A 179 8.79 -21.20 -16.31
C TRP A 179 9.21 -22.64 -16.63
N THR A 180 8.85 -23.62 -15.81
CA THR A 180 9.21 -25.03 -16.07
C THR A 180 8.52 -25.57 -17.33
N LEU A 181 7.25 -25.20 -17.57
CA LEU A 181 6.51 -25.58 -18.77
C LEU A 181 7.08 -24.87 -20.00
N GLY A 182 7.33 -23.56 -19.91
CA GLY A 182 7.94 -22.78 -20.99
C GLY A 182 9.34 -23.28 -21.36
N ALA A 183 10.17 -23.61 -20.38
CA ALA A 183 11.50 -24.18 -20.61
C ALA A 183 11.43 -25.57 -21.27
N LYS A 184 10.45 -26.40 -20.90
CA LYS A 184 10.20 -27.69 -21.57
C LYS A 184 9.80 -27.48 -23.02
N GLU A 185 8.97 -26.49 -23.31
CA GLU A 185 8.51 -26.19 -24.67
C GLU A 185 9.64 -25.61 -25.54
N LEU A 186 10.45 -24.71 -25.01
CA LEU A 186 11.64 -24.17 -25.68
C LEU A 186 12.64 -25.28 -26.05
N ARG A 187 12.76 -26.33 -25.22
CA ARG A 187 13.59 -27.51 -25.51
C ARG A 187 12.99 -28.44 -26.57
N ARG A 188 11.68 -28.36 -26.83
CA ARG A 188 10.98 -29.21 -27.79
C ARG A 188 10.97 -28.65 -29.21
N ARG A 189 11.23 -27.35 -29.39
CA ARG A 189 11.27 -26.71 -30.72
C ARG A 189 12.59 -27.07 -31.44
N PRO A 190 12.57 -27.87 -32.53
CA PRO A 190 13.77 -28.07 -33.34
C PRO A 190 14.09 -26.79 -34.10
N ALA A 191 15.39 -26.50 -34.26
CA ALA A 191 15.86 -25.34 -35.01
C ALA A 191 15.43 -25.46 -36.48
N THR A 192 14.46 -24.67 -36.89
CA THR A 192 14.12 -24.48 -38.30
C THR A 192 15.32 -23.80 -38.96
N THR A 193 16.09 -24.57 -39.71
CA THR A 193 17.19 -24.11 -40.57
C THR A 193 16.71 -24.18 -42.01
#